data_AF-A0A6B3D0Q2-F1
#
_entry.id   AF-A0A6B3D0Q2-F1
#
_cell.length_a   1.000
_cell.length_b   1.000
_cell.length_c   1.000
_cell.angle_alpha   90.00
_cell.angle_beta   90.00
_cell.angle_gamma   90.00
#
_symmetry.space_group_name_H-M   'P 1'
#
loop_
_entity.id
_entity.type
_entity.pdbx_description
1 polymer ?
#
loop_
_entity_poly.entity_id
_entity_poly.type
_entity_poly.pdbx_seq_one_letter_code
_entity_poly.pdbx_strand_id
1 'polypeptide(L)'
;GGPGSPYGRRTVDDYLRAPFPWYGLDEAFTGPRRLMQVGTAADGAVEHGSIGHGDEPSVRNEHVAGDEQDAKEKFAVVVTVA
;
A
#
# COMPACT_ATOMS: atom_id res chain seq x y z
N GLY A 1 8.38 -3.11 -24.45
CA GLY A 1 8.84 -3.08 -23.05
C GLY A 1 10.35 -3.19 -23.04
N GLY A 2 11.04 -2.23 -22.43
CA GLY A 2 12.50 -2.27 -22.30
C GLY A 2 12.96 -3.34 -21.30
N PRO A 3 14.24 -3.78 -21.36
CA PRO A 3 14.77 -4.71 -20.36
C PRO A 3 14.73 -4.06 -18.98
N GLY A 4 14.03 -4.68 -18.03
CA GLY A 4 13.99 -4.22 -16.64
C GLY A 4 15.39 -4.08 -16.06
N SER A 5 15.61 -3.04 -15.25
CA SER A 5 16.89 -2.77 -14.58
C SER A 5 17.43 -4.02 -13.88
N PRO A 6 18.74 -4.31 -13.95
CA PRO A 6 19.34 -5.47 -13.27
C PRO A 6 19.08 -5.46 -11.75
N TYR A 7 18.95 -4.28 -11.14
CA TYR A 7 18.52 -4.14 -9.76
C TYR A 7 17.09 -4.62 -9.54
N GLY A 8 16.15 -4.23 -10.42
CA GLY A 8 14.76 -4.68 -10.34
C GLY A 8 14.60 -6.18 -10.55
N ARG A 9 15.42 -6.80 -11.42
CA ARG A 9 15.44 -8.26 -11.59
C ARG A 9 15.90 -8.99 -10.33
N ARG A 10 16.98 -8.52 -9.69
CA ARG A 10 17.48 -9.09 -8.44
C ARG A 10 16.43 -9.01 -7.32
N THR A 11 15.78 -7.85 -7.17
CA THR A 11 14.73 -7.67 -6.15
C THR A 11 13.56 -8.64 -6.32
N VAL A 12 13.18 -8.96 -7.56
CA VAL A 12 12.13 -9.95 -7.84
C VAL A 12 12.58 -11.36 -7.48
N ASP A 13 13.81 -11.75 -7.82
CA ASP A 13 14.35 -13.06 -7.46
C ASP A 13 14.42 -13.24 -5.94
N ASP A 14 14.84 -12.21 -5.21
CA ASP A 14 14.92 -12.23 -3.75
C ASP A 14 13.51 -12.25 -3.13
N TYR A 15 12.54 -11.54 -3.71
CA TYR A 15 11.13 -11.63 -3.30
C TYR A 15 10.60 -13.07 -3.33
N LEU A 16 10.92 -13.82 -4.40
CA LEU A 16 10.48 -15.21 -4.58
C LEU A 16 11.22 -16.22 -3.69
N ARG A 17 12.42 -15.88 -3.20
CA ARG A 17 13.24 -16.75 -2.33
C ARG A 17 13.03 -16.53 -0.84
N ALA A 18 12.28 -15.50 -0.45
CA ALA A 18 12.07 -15.18 0.96
C ALA A 18 11.47 -16.38 1.71
N PRO A 19 12.10 -16.85 2.81
CA PRO A 19 11.61 -18.00 3.59
C PRO A 19 10.46 -17.62 4.53
N PHE A 20 9.96 -16.39 4.43
CA PHE A 20 8.89 -15.84 5.25
C PHE A 20 7.78 -15.27 4.36
N PRO A 21 6.54 -15.22 4.87
CA PRO A 21 5.47 -14.53 4.17
C PRO A 21 5.75 -13.03 4.13
N TRP A 22 5.56 -12.43 2.97
CA TRP A 22 5.50 -10.98 2.86
C TRP A 22 4.22 -10.48 3.54
N TYR A 23 4.30 -9.38 4.30
CA TYR A 23 3.11 -8.81 4.91
C TYR A 23 2.09 -8.43 3.82
N GLY A 24 0.83 -8.80 4.05
CA GLY A 24 -0.28 -8.38 3.20
C GLY A 24 -0.53 -6.89 3.38
N LEU A 25 -0.93 -6.24 2.29
CA LEU A 25 -1.46 -4.88 2.35
C LEU A 25 -2.97 -4.95 2.55
N ASP A 26 -3.50 -4.00 3.31
CA ASP A 26 -4.95 -3.85 3.47
C ASP A 26 -5.63 -3.58 2.12
N GLU A 27 -6.89 -3.99 2.00
CA GLU A 27 -7.68 -3.86 0.78
C GLU A 27 -7.88 -2.38 0.35
N ALA A 28 -7.70 -1.42 1.26
CA ALA A 28 -7.74 0.02 0.97
C ALA A 28 -6.62 0.51 0.03
N PHE A 29 -5.53 -0.25 -0.13
CA PHE A 29 -4.40 0.12 -0.99
C PHE A 29 -4.50 -0.59 -2.34
N THR A 30 -5.10 0.09 -3.31
CA THR A 30 -5.40 -0.49 -4.64
C THR A 30 -4.40 -0.15 -5.74
N GLY A 31 -3.43 0.70 -5.45
CA GLY A 31 -2.47 1.17 -6.43
C GLY A 31 -1.33 0.19 -6.74
N PRO A 32 -0.45 0.57 -7.70
CA PRO A 32 0.66 -0.27 -8.11
C PRO A 32 1.65 -0.49 -6.97
N ARG A 33 1.70 -1.73 -6.45
CA ARG A 33 2.70 -2.16 -5.47
C ARG A 33 4.09 -2.15 -6.09
N ARG A 34 5.10 -1.79 -5.30
CA ARG A 34 6.50 -1.80 -5.73
C ARG A 34 7.34 -2.56 -4.72
N LEU A 35 8.16 -3.49 -5.19
CA LEU A 35 9.16 -4.12 -4.32
C LEU A 35 10.23 -3.08 -3.97
N MET A 36 10.48 -2.90 -2.68
CA MET A 36 11.55 -2.06 -2.18
C MET A 36 12.85 -2.87 -2.10
N GLN A 37 13.91 -2.26 -1.57
CA GLN A 37 15.16 -2.97 -1.34
C GLN A 37 14.97 -4.17 -0.41
N VAL A 38 15.59 -5.29 -0.79
CA VAL A 38 15.64 -6.54 -0.02
C VAL A 38 17.04 -6.71 0.54
N GLY A 39 17.13 -7.08 1.82
CA GLY A 39 18.39 -7.41 2.50
C GLY A 39 18.67 -8.89 2.42
N THR A 40 19.87 -9.24 1.98
CA THR A 40 20.36 -10.63 1.90
C THR A 40 21.60 -10.80 2.77
N ALA A 41 21.67 -11.89 3.50
CA ALA A 41 22.86 -12.34 4.20
C ALA A 41 23.99 -12.71 3.21
N ALA A 42 25.20 -12.92 3.74
CA ALA A 42 26.37 -13.26 2.93
C ALA A 42 26.23 -14.60 2.17
N ASP A 43 25.38 -15.50 2.65
CA ASP A 43 25.02 -16.76 2.02
C ASP A 43 23.87 -16.62 0.99
N GLY A 44 23.33 -15.41 0.83
CA GLY A 44 22.23 -15.11 -0.07
C GLY A 44 20.83 -15.34 0.52
N ALA A 45 20.72 -15.72 1.80
CA ALA A 45 19.43 -15.83 2.46
C ALA A 45 18.77 -14.45 2.60
N VAL A 46 17.49 -14.35 2.25
CA VAL A 46 16.71 -13.12 2.41
C VAL A 46 16.34 -12.96 3.88
N GLU A 47 16.79 -11.87 4.49
CA GLU A 47 16.58 -11.60 5.92
C GLU A 47 15.41 -10.65 6.15
N HIS A 48 15.25 -9.65 5.28
CA HIS A 48 14.19 -8.65 5.40
C HIS A 48 13.90 -7.97 4.06
N GLY A 49 12.70 -7.40 3.94
CA GLY A 49 12.35 -6.54 2.83
C GLY A 49 11.00 -5.86 3.06
N SER A 50 10.64 -4.95 2.17
CA SER A 50 9.33 -4.30 2.19
C SER A 50 8.69 -4.22 0.80
N ILE A 51 7.36 -4.20 0.81
CA ILE A 51 6.53 -3.91 -0.35
C ILE A 51 5.92 -2.53 -0.14
N GLY A 52 6.16 -1.63 -1.09
CA GLY A 52 5.48 -0.35 -1.15
C GLY A 52 3.98 -0.55 -1.28
N HIS A 53 3.23 0.20 -0.47
CA HIS A 53 1.78 0.04 -0.32
C HIS A 53 1.02 0.19 -1.64
N GLY A 54 1.57 0.94 -2.60
CA GLY A 54 0.91 1.17 -3.88
C GLY A 54 -0.30 2.06 -3.67
N ASP A 55 -0.09 3.37 -3.64
CA ASP A 55 -1.18 4.34 -3.55
C ASP A 55 -1.96 4.34 -4.88
N GLU A 56 -3.30 4.39 -4.94
CA GLU A 56 -4.21 5.34 -4.27
C GLU A 56 -5.65 4.77 -4.04
N PRO A 57 -6.49 5.45 -3.23
CA PRO A 57 -7.53 6.28 -3.84
C PRO A 57 -7.40 7.76 -3.44
N SER A 58 -7.25 8.63 -4.43
CA SER A 58 -7.33 10.08 -4.31
C SER A 58 -8.80 10.54 -4.38
N VAL A 59 -9.59 10.27 -3.34
CA VAL A 59 -10.94 10.85 -3.26
C VAL A 59 -10.81 12.35 -2.98
N ARG A 60 -10.95 13.19 -4.02
CA ARG A 60 -11.65 14.47 -3.83
C ARG A 60 -13.10 14.10 -3.57
N ASN A 61 -13.55 14.22 -2.32
CA ASN A 61 -14.92 13.87 -1.92
C ASN A 61 -15.96 14.43 -2.89
N GLU A 62 -16.72 13.54 -3.52
CA GLU A 62 -17.89 13.87 -4.34
C GLU A 62 -19.06 14.44 -3.52
N HIS A 63 -18.93 14.58 -2.19
CA HIS A 63 -19.75 15.54 -1.43
C HIS A 63 -19.56 17.00 -1.91
N VAL A 64 -18.49 17.31 -2.64
CA VAL A 64 -18.32 18.60 -3.32
C VAL A 64 -18.89 18.56 -4.75
N ALA A 65 -19.23 17.37 -5.26
CA ALA A 65 -19.75 17.14 -6.61
C ALA A 65 -21.25 16.77 -6.66
N GLY A 66 -21.95 16.81 -5.52
CA GLY A 66 -23.40 16.69 -5.41
C GLY A 66 -24.02 18.00 -4.94
N ASP A 67 -25.17 18.37 -5.50
CA ASP A 67 -25.90 19.62 -5.26
C ASP A 67 -25.98 20.02 -3.76
N GLU A 68 -26.10 21.32 -3.49
CA GLU A 68 -26.18 21.97 -2.16
C GLU A 68 -27.20 21.35 -1.16
N GLN A 69 -28.07 20.45 -1.63
CA GLN A 69 -29.03 19.70 -0.84
C GLN A 69 -28.44 18.53 -0.02
N ASP A 70 -27.34 17.92 -0.46
CA ASP A 70 -26.70 16.77 0.23
C ASP A 70 -25.74 17.22 1.35
N ALA A 71 -25.40 18.51 1.39
CA ALA A 71 -24.58 19.14 2.44
C ALA A 71 -25.27 19.28 3.81
N LYS A 72 -26.47 18.70 4.00
CA LYS A 72 -27.09 18.55 5.32
C LYS A 72 -26.60 17.25 5.96
N GLU A 73 -25.31 17.24 6.27
CA GLU A 73 -24.67 16.19 7.04
C GLU A 73 -25.41 16.00 8.37
N LYS A 74 -25.96 14.79 8.57
CA LYS A 74 -26.58 14.40 9.82
C LYS A 74 -25.47 13.89 10.74
N PHE A 75 -25.16 14.65 11.78
CA PHE A 75 -24.25 14.22 12.85
C PHE A 75 -25.03 13.86 14.11
N ALA A 76 -24.63 12.77 14.77
CA ALA A 76 -25.13 12.39 16.08
C ALA A 76 -24.15 12.87 17.16
N VAL A 77 -24.65 13.61 18.15
CA VAL A 77 -23.87 14.06 19.31
C VAL A 77 -24.30 13.23 20.52
N VAL A 78 -23.34 12.58 21.17
CA VAL A 78 -23.56 11.86 22.43
C VAL A 78 -22.98 12.70 23.56
N VAL A 79 -23.82 13.08 24.50
CA VAL A 79 -23.41 13.75 25.74
C VAL A 79 -23.66 12.79 26.90
N THR A 80 -22.62 12.47 27.64
CA THR A 80 -22.72 11.74 28.90
C THR A 80 -22.51 12.73 30.03
N VAL A 81 -23.45 12.76 30.99
CA VAL A 81 -23.35 13.54 32.22
C VAL A 81 -23.07 12.58 33.37
N ALA A 82 -22.17 12.98 34.27
CA ALA A 82 -21.79 12.23 35.47
C ALA A 82 -22.75 12.53 36.64
#